data_AF-A0A1Z8N9W1-F1
#
_entry.id   AF-A0A1Z8N9W1-F1
#
_cell.length_a   1.000
_cell.length_b   1.000
_cell.length_c   1.000
_cell.angle_alpha   90.00
_cell.angle_beta   90.00
_cell.angle_gamma   90.00
#
_symmetry.space_group_name_H-M   'P 1'
#
loop_
_entity.id
_entity.type
_entity.pdbx_description
1 polymer ?
#
loop_
_entity_poly.entity_id
_entity_poly.type
_entity_poly.pdbx_seq_one_letter_code
_entity_poly.pdbx_strand_id
1 'polypeptide(L)'
;MENRFLYPSVVIILLVALRVSIGWYFFESGRSKNLDRNFSSAGFLSQAKGPLAPLYKANLPDYHRFAELVTIPRIDAPNPHPVGTEAWNAYQREPYAAWQEQIVFDFGRIRQQADTHFQFNEDQLSRSDKAFSFYQRRLDDYFNNYRDDIAAYRHELSRLEDWTNKETASEVPYQQDRITAKKKELSATAAGFYESVAAIEDQLRKELESIASVEGVSQRGPLPQSTDTLAAFDRFLMITHFLIGGCLIIGFLSRFAALSAGLFLMTVIASQPPWIAGYSTIGYQLVMFIGCLLLAVTPSGRWCGIDYFLPTMKCCQPKVPC
;
A
#
# COMPACT_ATOMS: atom_id res chain seq x y z
N MET A 1 36.46 36.89 -22.00
CA MET A 1 35.84 35.92 -21.08
C MET A 1 35.28 34.79 -21.92
N GLU A 2 36.09 33.80 -22.25
CA GLU A 2 35.62 32.63 -22.99
C GLU A 2 34.58 31.88 -22.16
N ASN A 3 33.43 31.61 -22.78
CA ASN A 3 32.35 30.83 -22.19
C ASN A 3 32.86 29.43 -21.85
N ARG A 4 33.25 29.21 -20.59
CA ARG A 4 33.67 27.89 -20.07
C ARG A 4 32.54 26.85 -20.04
N PHE A 5 31.34 27.20 -20.50
CA PHE A 5 30.18 26.32 -20.53
C PHE A 5 29.63 26.21 -21.96
N LEU A 6 29.43 24.98 -22.42
CA LEU A 6 28.76 24.64 -23.69
C LEU A 6 27.28 25.10 -23.74
N TYR A 7 26.72 25.58 -22.63
CA TYR A 7 25.31 25.95 -22.50
C TYR A 7 25.17 27.42 -22.07
N PRO A 8 24.14 28.14 -22.55
CA PRO A 8 23.81 29.47 -22.05
C PRO A 8 23.56 29.46 -20.53
N SER A 9 23.99 30.51 -19.82
CA SER A 9 23.85 30.60 -18.35
C SER A 9 22.40 30.42 -17.87
N VAL A 10 21.42 30.91 -18.65
CA VAL A 10 19.99 30.74 -18.34
C VAL A 10 19.58 29.27 -18.35
N VAL A 11 20.07 28.48 -19.31
CA VAL A 11 19.78 27.03 -19.38
C VAL A 11 20.34 26.32 -18.15
N ILE A 12 21.56 26.67 -17.73
CA ILE A 12 22.19 26.13 -16.52
C ILE A 12 21.34 26.44 -15.29
N ILE A 13 20.93 27.70 -15.12
CA ILE A 13 20.09 28.14 -13.99
C ILE A 13 18.77 27.37 -13.96
N LEU A 14 18.09 27.25 -15.10
CA LEU A 14 16.80 26.55 -15.19
C LEU A 14 16.93 25.06 -14.90
N LEU A 15 17.99 24.40 -15.38
CA LEU A 15 18.23 22.98 -15.08
C LEU A 15 18.61 22.75 -13.62
N VAL A 16 19.37 23.66 -13.00
CA VAL A 16 19.64 23.62 -11.56
C VAL A 16 18.35 23.83 -10.77
N ALA A 17 17.51 24.79 -11.15
CA ALA A 17 16.22 25.04 -10.52
C ALA A 17 15.30 23.81 -10.66
N LEU A 18 15.19 23.20 -11.85
CA LEU A 18 14.43 21.97 -12.08
C LEU A 18 14.91 20.84 -11.16
N ARG A 19 16.23 20.65 -11.06
CA ARG A 19 16.84 19.65 -10.17
C ARG A 19 16.44 19.87 -8.72
N VAL A 20 16.58 21.09 -8.23
CA VAL A 20 16.24 21.42 -6.84
C VAL A 20 14.75 21.26 -6.60
N SER A 21 13.88 21.69 -7.52
CA SER A 21 12.43 21.56 -7.40
C SER A 21 11.95 20.10 -7.36
N ILE A 22 12.46 19.25 -8.26
CA ILE A 22 12.14 17.81 -8.24
C ILE A 22 12.71 17.17 -6.96
N GLY A 23 13.95 17.51 -6.59
CA GLY A 23 14.56 17.03 -5.35
C GLY A 23 13.76 17.42 -4.12
N TRP A 24 13.28 18.65 -4.05
CA TRP A 24 12.42 19.16 -2.99
C TRP A 24 11.12 18.37 -2.89
N TYR A 25 10.46 18.09 -4.01
CA TYR A 25 9.24 17.28 -4.03
C TYR A 25 9.46 15.89 -3.41
N PHE A 26 10.53 15.18 -3.82
CA PHE A 26 10.86 13.86 -3.27
C PHE A 26 11.28 13.91 -1.81
N PHE A 27 12.07 14.91 -1.42
CA PHE A 27 12.54 15.10 -0.06
C PHE A 27 11.37 15.34 0.89
N GLU A 28 10.48 16.27 0.53
CA GLU A 28 9.28 16.58 1.29
C GLU A 28 8.33 15.40 1.35
N SER A 29 8.17 14.69 0.23
CA SER A 29 7.39 13.45 0.17
C SER A 29 7.91 12.36 1.10
N GLY A 30 9.23 12.25 1.30
CA GLY A 30 9.83 11.32 2.25
C GLY A 30 9.72 11.80 3.70
N ARG A 31 9.97 13.10 3.92
CA ARG A 31 9.90 13.75 5.24
C ARG A 31 8.48 13.71 5.82
N SER A 32 7.47 14.05 5.03
CA SER A 32 6.08 14.07 5.48
C SER A 32 5.61 12.69 5.92
N LYS A 33 6.00 11.65 5.17
CA LYS A 33 5.70 10.25 5.50
C LYS A 33 6.44 9.78 6.76
N ASN A 34 7.69 10.22 6.96
CA ASN A 34 8.45 9.88 8.16
C ASN A 34 7.88 10.55 9.43
N LEU A 35 7.32 11.76 9.29
CA LEU A 35 6.67 12.46 10.41
C LEU A 35 5.32 11.84 10.79
N ASP A 36 4.63 11.23 9.83
CA ASP A 36 3.39 10.50 10.07
C ASP A 36 3.69 9.06 10.49
N ARG A 37 3.62 8.80 11.81
CA ARG A 37 3.81 7.44 12.35
C ARG A 37 2.77 6.43 11.85
N ASN A 38 1.68 6.90 11.25
CA ASN A 38 0.60 6.08 10.72
C ASN A 38 0.57 6.06 9.18
N PHE A 39 1.61 6.56 8.50
CA PHE A 39 1.67 6.51 7.05
C PHE A 39 1.56 5.06 6.56
N SER A 40 0.67 4.83 5.59
CA SER A 40 0.59 3.56 4.87
C SER A 40 0.37 3.75 3.37
N SER A 41 1.09 2.98 2.55
CA SER A 41 0.84 2.94 1.10
C SER A 41 -0.28 1.98 0.69
N ALA A 42 -0.92 1.26 1.62
CA ALA A 42 -1.96 0.27 1.32
C ALA A 42 -3.05 0.82 0.41
N GLY A 43 -3.55 2.03 0.69
CA GLY A 43 -4.59 2.67 -0.11
C GLY A 43 -4.16 2.96 -1.56
N PHE A 44 -2.87 3.24 -1.80
CA PHE A 44 -2.34 3.44 -3.14
C PHE A 44 -2.09 2.10 -3.85
N LEU A 45 -1.52 1.12 -3.14
CA LEU A 45 -1.24 -0.22 -3.68
C LEU A 45 -2.51 -0.97 -4.07
N SER A 46 -3.57 -0.86 -3.27
CA SER A 46 -4.88 -1.51 -3.52
C SER A 46 -5.56 -0.97 -4.78
N GLN A 47 -5.33 0.30 -5.11
CA GLN A 47 -5.89 0.98 -6.28
C GLN A 47 -5.13 0.70 -7.58
N ALA A 48 -4.02 -0.04 -7.56
CA ALA A 48 -3.27 -0.37 -8.77
C ALA A 48 -4.12 -1.20 -9.76
N LYS A 49 -4.12 -0.78 -11.03
CA LYS A 49 -4.91 -1.37 -12.14
C LYS A 49 -4.10 -1.65 -13.41
N GLY A 50 -2.87 -1.17 -13.47
CA GLY A 50 -1.97 -1.33 -14.62
C GLY A 50 -1.21 -2.67 -14.64
N PRO A 51 -0.27 -2.87 -15.58
CA PRO A 51 0.51 -4.10 -15.70
C PRO A 51 1.31 -4.47 -14.44
N LEU A 52 1.65 -3.49 -13.59
CA LEU A 52 2.33 -3.73 -12.31
C LEU A 52 1.38 -3.97 -11.13
N ALA A 53 0.06 -4.02 -11.35
CA ALA A 53 -0.91 -4.22 -10.27
C ALA A 53 -0.65 -5.49 -9.43
N PRO A 54 -0.27 -6.65 -9.99
CA PRO A 54 0.06 -7.83 -9.19
C PRO A 54 1.24 -7.58 -8.23
N LEU A 55 2.30 -6.92 -8.73
CA LEU A 55 3.48 -6.59 -7.92
C LEU A 55 3.16 -5.60 -6.79
N TYR A 56 2.28 -4.63 -7.06
CA TYR A 56 1.84 -3.65 -6.07
C TYR A 56 0.96 -4.30 -4.99
N LYS A 57 0.03 -5.17 -5.41
CA LYS A 57 -0.91 -5.84 -4.49
C LYS A 57 -0.29 -7.00 -3.71
N ALA A 58 0.84 -7.56 -4.17
CA ALA A 58 1.54 -8.64 -3.48
C ALA A 58 2.04 -8.25 -2.07
N ASN A 59 2.25 -6.96 -1.81
CA ASN A 59 2.68 -6.46 -0.51
C ASN A 59 1.51 -6.03 0.38
N LEU A 60 0.26 -6.16 -0.08
CA LEU A 60 -0.90 -5.86 0.76
C LEU A 60 -1.11 -6.97 1.80
N PRO A 61 -1.63 -6.62 2.98
CA PRO A 61 -2.10 -7.61 3.94
C PRO A 61 -3.17 -8.50 3.30
N ASP A 62 -3.16 -9.77 3.68
CA ASP A 62 -4.18 -10.74 3.26
C ASP A 62 -5.51 -10.55 4.03
N TYR A 63 -5.51 -9.70 5.07
CA TYR A 63 -6.68 -9.33 5.89
C TYR A 63 -7.49 -10.55 6.36
N HIS A 64 -6.81 -11.56 6.91
CA HIS A 64 -7.42 -12.83 7.31
C HIS A 64 -8.18 -13.52 6.17
N ARG A 65 -7.61 -13.53 4.96
CA ARG A 65 -8.19 -14.12 3.75
C ARG A 65 -9.54 -13.53 3.36
N PHE A 66 -9.77 -12.24 3.63
CA PHE A 66 -11.03 -11.56 3.34
C PHE A 66 -11.51 -11.76 1.88
N ALA A 67 -10.56 -11.64 0.93
CA ALA A 67 -10.81 -11.80 -0.50
C ALA A 67 -11.11 -13.25 -0.93
N GLU A 68 -10.93 -14.23 -0.05
CA GLU A 68 -11.32 -15.61 -0.30
C GLU A 68 -12.64 -15.93 0.40
N LEU A 69 -12.82 -15.44 1.62
CA LEU A 69 -13.89 -15.90 2.52
C LEU A 69 -15.15 -15.04 2.45
N VAL A 70 -15.04 -13.74 2.13
CA VAL A 70 -16.17 -12.80 2.12
C VAL A 70 -16.59 -12.44 0.70
N THR A 71 -15.67 -12.31 -0.24
CA THR A 71 -15.99 -11.86 -1.60
C THR A 71 -16.65 -12.91 -2.49
N ILE A 72 -17.04 -14.05 -1.93
CA ILE A 72 -17.87 -15.05 -2.61
C ILE A 72 -19.28 -14.47 -2.76
N PRO A 73 -19.74 -14.18 -3.99
CA PRO A 73 -21.07 -13.64 -4.23
C PRO A 73 -22.13 -14.54 -3.61
N ARG A 74 -23.07 -13.95 -2.87
CA ARG A 74 -24.20 -14.68 -2.29
C ARG A 74 -25.44 -14.30 -3.06
N ILE A 75 -25.86 -15.21 -3.94
CA ILE A 75 -27.13 -15.11 -4.65
C ILE A 75 -28.18 -15.67 -3.70
N ASP A 76 -29.18 -14.88 -3.36
CA ASP A 76 -30.42 -15.44 -2.82
C ASP A 76 -31.03 -16.26 -3.94
N ALA A 77 -30.88 -17.58 -3.87
CA ALA A 77 -31.46 -18.45 -4.87
C ALA A 77 -32.98 -18.17 -4.94
N PRO A 78 -33.56 -18.01 -6.14
CA PRO A 78 -35.00 -17.73 -6.27
C PRO A 78 -35.86 -18.82 -5.64
N ASN A 79 -35.30 -20.03 -5.48
CA ASN A 79 -35.84 -21.11 -4.67
C ASN A 79 -34.85 -21.47 -3.54
N PRO A 80 -35.32 -21.75 -2.32
CA PRO A 80 -34.46 -22.21 -1.24
C PRO A 80 -33.68 -23.46 -1.68
N HIS A 81 -32.38 -23.51 -1.37
CA HIS A 81 -31.58 -24.73 -1.58
C HIS A 81 -32.22 -25.92 -0.84
N PRO A 82 -32.12 -27.16 -1.36
CA PRO A 82 -32.66 -28.33 -0.67
C PRO A 82 -32.01 -28.48 0.71
N VAL A 83 -32.84 -28.66 1.74
CA VAL A 83 -32.41 -28.79 3.14
C VAL A 83 -31.34 -29.89 3.28
N GLY A 84 -30.25 -29.58 3.98
CA GLY A 84 -29.16 -30.52 4.23
C GLY A 84 -28.11 -30.64 3.12
N THR A 85 -28.25 -29.92 1.99
CA THR A 85 -27.18 -29.81 0.99
C THR A 85 -26.07 -28.87 1.46
N GLU A 86 -24.87 -29.00 0.90
CA GLU A 86 -23.74 -28.09 1.19
C GLU A 86 -24.08 -26.62 0.87
N ALA A 87 -24.81 -26.38 -0.22
CA ALA A 87 -25.32 -25.07 -0.59
C ALA A 87 -26.36 -24.53 0.41
N TRP A 88 -27.25 -25.37 0.93
CA TRP A 88 -28.19 -24.97 1.98
C TRP A 88 -27.48 -24.64 3.30
N ASN A 89 -26.50 -25.45 3.71
CA ASN A 89 -25.69 -25.18 4.91
C ASN A 89 -24.86 -23.89 4.74
N ALA A 90 -24.25 -23.67 3.57
CA ALA A 90 -23.50 -22.46 3.27
C ALA A 90 -24.39 -21.20 3.23
N TYR A 91 -25.63 -21.34 2.76
CA TYR A 91 -26.64 -20.29 2.83
C TYR A 91 -27.15 -20.08 4.26
N GLN A 92 -27.35 -21.11 5.08
CA GLN A 92 -27.82 -20.90 6.46
C GLN A 92 -26.75 -20.32 7.38
N ARG A 93 -25.46 -20.49 7.05
CA ARG A 93 -24.38 -19.84 7.80
C ARG A 93 -24.47 -18.32 7.70
N GLU A 94 -24.00 -17.67 8.77
CA GLU A 94 -23.88 -16.22 8.79
C GLU A 94 -22.97 -15.73 7.65
N PRO A 95 -23.27 -14.58 7.02
CA PRO A 95 -22.53 -14.07 5.87
C PRO A 95 -21.02 -13.93 6.07
N TYR A 96 -20.59 -13.78 7.32
CA TYR A 96 -19.21 -13.59 7.77
C TYR A 96 -18.58 -14.81 8.44
N ALA A 97 -19.31 -15.90 8.67
CA ALA A 97 -18.90 -16.99 9.56
C ALA A 97 -17.49 -17.54 9.27
N ALA A 98 -17.20 -17.86 8.01
CA ALA A 98 -15.89 -18.39 7.62
C ALA A 98 -14.75 -17.39 7.86
N TRP A 99 -15.00 -16.10 7.63
CA TRP A 99 -14.02 -15.05 7.89
C TRP A 99 -13.78 -14.84 9.38
N GLN A 100 -14.86 -14.84 10.19
CA GLN A 100 -14.77 -14.77 11.64
C GLN A 100 -13.98 -15.94 12.22
N GLU A 101 -14.22 -17.17 11.76
CA GLU A 101 -13.46 -18.36 12.16
C GLU A 101 -11.96 -18.20 11.87
N GLN A 102 -11.61 -17.69 10.68
CA GLN A 102 -10.23 -17.41 10.30
C GLN A 102 -9.59 -16.32 11.18
N ILE A 103 -10.31 -15.24 11.48
CA ILE A 103 -9.82 -14.16 12.37
C ILE A 103 -9.57 -14.70 13.78
N VAL A 104 -10.51 -15.46 14.34
CA VAL A 104 -10.36 -16.05 15.69
C VAL A 104 -9.16 -17.00 15.74
N PHE A 105 -8.97 -17.80 14.69
CA PHE A 105 -7.79 -18.64 14.54
C PHE A 105 -6.49 -17.81 14.53
N ASP A 106 -6.44 -16.74 13.74
CA ASP A 106 -5.27 -15.86 13.66
C ASP A 106 -5.01 -15.11 14.98
N PHE A 107 -6.05 -14.66 15.68
CA PHE A 107 -5.93 -14.08 17.03
C PHE A 107 -5.33 -15.08 18.03
N GLY A 108 -5.72 -16.35 17.93
CA GLY A 108 -5.14 -17.44 18.73
C GLY A 108 -3.65 -17.61 18.45
N ARG A 109 -3.24 -17.52 17.18
CA ARG A 109 -1.83 -17.54 16.78
C ARG A 109 -1.05 -16.34 17.31
N ILE A 110 -1.64 -15.14 17.29
CA ILE A 110 -1.02 -13.93 17.85
C ILE A 110 -0.77 -14.09 19.35
N ARG A 111 -1.75 -14.61 20.10
CA ARG A 111 -1.60 -14.94 21.52
C ARG A 111 -0.45 -15.92 21.75
N GLN A 112 -0.41 -17.00 20.96
CA GLN A 112 0.66 -18.01 21.06
C GLN A 112 2.04 -17.43 20.69
N GLN A 113 2.11 -16.54 19.71
CA GLN A 113 3.33 -15.81 19.37
C GLN A 113 3.77 -14.91 20.52
N ALA A 114 2.85 -14.22 21.18
CA ALA A 114 3.16 -13.39 22.34
C ALA A 114 3.71 -14.23 23.50
N ASP A 115 3.11 -15.38 23.77
CA ASP A 115 3.63 -16.33 24.76
C ASP A 115 5.05 -16.80 24.40
N THR A 116 5.27 -17.22 23.15
CA THR A 116 6.59 -17.69 22.70
C THR A 116 7.66 -16.58 22.77
N HIS A 117 7.28 -15.35 22.39
CA HIS A 117 8.18 -14.20 22.33
C HIS A 117 8.50 -13.67 23.74
N PHE A 118 7.49 -13.46 24.59
CA PHE A 118 7.66 -12.89 25.92
C PHE A 118 7.90 -13.93 27.02
N GLN A 119 7.71 -15.22 26.73
CA GLN A 119 7.83 -16.35 27.68
C GLN A 119 6.97 -16.11 28.92
N PHE A 120 5.65 -16.12 28.73
CA PHE A 120 4.72 -15.81 29.81
C PHE A 120 4.80 -16.83 30.94
N ASN A 121 4.73 -16.34 32.18
CA ASN A 121 4.50 -17.18 33.35
C ASN A 121 3.02 -17.59 33.46
N GLU A 122 2.68 -18.46 34.42
CA GLU A 122 1.31 -18.98 34.58
C GLU A 122 0.26 -17.86 34.76
N ASP A 123 0.58 -16.82 35.52
CA ASP A 123 -0.32 -15.68 35.73
C ASP A 123 -0.52 -14.86 34.44
N GLN A 124 0.55 -14.62 33.69
CA GLN A 124 0.51 -13.92 32.42
C GLN A 124 -0.23 -14.73 31.34
N LEU A 125 -0.04 -16.04 31.31
CA LEU A 125 -0.80 -16.95 30.45
C LEU A 125 -2.30 -16.85 30.74
N SER A 126 -2.70 -16.94 32.01
CA SER A 126 -4.10 -16.78 32.42
C SER A 126 -4.68 -15.41 32.02
N ARG A 127 -3.89 -14.34 32.15
CA ARG A 127 -4.30 -12.99 31.72
C ARG A 127 -4.42 -12.91 30.19
N SER A 128 -3.51 -13.52 29.44
CA SER A 128 -3.55 -13.56 27.98
C SER A 128 -4.77 -14.32 27.46
N ASP A 129 -5.20 -15.39 28.14
CA ASP A 129 -6.42 -16.14 27.81
C ASP A 129 -7.66 -15.30 28.02
N LYS A 130 -7.72 -14.58 29.15
CA LYS A 130 -8.83 -13.64 29.43
C LYS A 130 -8.89 -12.52 28.40
N ALA A 131 -7.73 -11.98 27.99
CA ALA A 131 -7.65 -10.97 26.94
C ALA A 131 -8.16 -11.54 25.60
N PHE A 132 -7.69 -12.72 25.20
CA PHE A 132 -8.15 -13.39 23.98
C PHE A 132 -9.68 -13.61 23.97
N SER A 133 -10.25 -14.16 25.05
CA SER A 133 -11.71 -14.35 25.17
C SER A 133 -12.50 -13.02 25.20
N PHE A 134 -11.90 -11.93 25.68
CA PHE A 134 -12.51 -10.61 25.61
C PHE A 134 -12.56 -10.10 24.16
N TYR A 135 -11.47 -10.20 23.42
CA TYR A 135 -11.42 -9.76 22.01
C TYR A 135 -12.23 -10.66 21.08
N GLN A 136 -12.37 -11.95 21.38
CA GLN A 136 -13.30 -12.82 20.66
C GLN A 136 -14.75 -12.32 20.81
N ARG A 137 -15.21 -12.01 22.02
CA ARG A 137 -16.56 -11.45 22.24
C ARG A 137 -16.76 -10.12 21.53
N ARG A 138 -15.75 -9.26 21.54
CA ARG A 138 -15.80 -7.98 20.83
C ARG A 138 -15.88 -8.16 19.31
N LEU A 139 -15.23 -9.18 18.77
CA LEU A 139 -15.33 -9.55 17.38
C LEU A 139 -16.73 -10.08 17.05
N ASP A 140 -17.31 -10.90 17.93
CA ASP A 140 -18.70 -11.37 17.80
C ASP A 140 -19.68 -10.18 17.77
N ASP A 141 -19.53 -9.23 18.69
CA ASP A 141 -20.35 -8.01 18.73
C ASP A 141 -20.21 -7.18 17.45
N TYR A 142 -18.98 -7.02 16.95
CA TYR A 142 -18.74 -6.35 15.67
C TYR A 142 -19.50 -7.04 14.53
N PHE A 143 -19.35 -8.35 14.38
CA PHE A 143 -20.01 -9.07 13.30
C PHE A 143 -21.54 -9.08 13.42
N ASN A 144 -22.07 -9.16 14.64
CA ASN A 144 -23.51 -9.04 14.87
C ASN A 144 -24.05 -7.67 14.45
N ASN A 145 -23.30 -6.59 14.71
CA ASN A 145 -23.69 -5.23 14.35
C ASN A 145 -23.58 -4.98 12.83
N TYR A 146 -22.57 -5.54 12.16
CA TYR A 146 -22.31 -5.35 10.72
C TYR A 146 -22.84 -6.49 9.85
N ARG A 147 -23.65 -7.38 10.42
CA ARG A 147 -24.18 -8.57 9.75
C ARG A 147 -24.85 -8.23 8.43
N ASP A 148 -25.79 -7.29 8.47
CA ASP A 148 -26.61 -6.92 7.32
C ASP A 148 -25.79 -6.14 6.29
N ASP A 149 -24.79 -5.36 6.71
CA ASP A 149 -23.86 -4.66 5.81
C ASP A 149 -22.98 -5.65 5.04
N ILE A 150 -22.47 -6.69 5.71
CA ILE A 150 -21.68 -7.74 5.06
C ILE A 150 -22.57 -8.56 4.11
N ALA A 151 -23.82 -8.84 4.48
CA ALA A 151 -24.79 -9.49 3.60
C ALA A 151 -25.04 -8.64 2.35
N ALA A 152 -25.35 -7.36 2.53
CA ALA A 152 -25.58 -6.40 1.46
C ALA A 152 -24.36 -6.31 0.53
N TYR A 153 -23.15 -6.20 1.09
CA TYR A 153 -21.91 -6.21 0.33
C TYR A 153 -21.78 -7.45 -0.59
N ARG A 154 -22.08 -8.64 -0.08
CA ARG A 154 -22.04 -9.89 -0.86
C ARG A 154 -23.11 -9.94 -1.96
N HIS A 155 -24.27 -9.34 -1.74
CA HIS A 155 -25.29 -9.18 -2.79
C HIS A 155 -24.85 -8.20 -3.87
N GLU A 156 -24.19 -7.10 -3.48
CA GLU A 156 -23.68 -6.14 -4.44
C GLU A 156 -22.54 -6.69 -5.30
N LEU A 157 -21.73 -7.60 -4.75
CA LEU A 157 -20.74 -8.36 -5.52
C LEU A 157 -21.40 -9.23 -6.60
N SER A 158 -22.50 -9.93 -6.25
CA SER A 158 -23.28 -10.69 -7.23
C SER A 158 -23.85 -9.78 -8.33
N ARG A 159 -24.40 -8.62 -7.95
CA ARG A 159 -24.88 -7.63 -8.92
C ARG A 159 -23.78 -7.13 -9.85
N LEU A 160 -22.57 -6.93 -9.32
CA LEU A 160 -21.41 -6.51 -10.11
C LEU A 160 -20.98 -7.61 -11.08
N GLU A 161 -20.99 -8.86 -10.65
CA GLU A 161 -20.71 -10.02 -11.51
C GLU A 161 -21.73 -10.10 -12.65
N ASP A 162 -23.02 -9.98 -12.36
CA ASP A 162 -24.08 -9.93 -13.37
C ASP A 162 -23.90 -8.77 -14.37
N TRP A 163 -23.47 -7.60 -13.91
CA TRP A 163 -23.18 -6.48 -14.80
C TRP A 163 -21.95 -6.73 -15.67
N THR A 164 -20.92 -7.39 -15.12
CA THR A 164 -19.68 -7.69 -15.83
C THR A 164 -19.89 -8.78 -16.88
N ASN A 165 -20.76 -9.75 -16.61
CA ASN A 165 -21.03 -10.89 -17.49
C ASN A 165 -22.02 -10.59 -18.63
N LYS A 166 -22.67 -9.42 -18.64
CA LYS A 166 -23.54 -9.01 -19.76
C LYS A 166 -22.69 -8.64 -20.97
N GLU A 167 -22.98 -9.26 -22.12
CA GLU A 167 -22.24 -9.12 -23.38
C GLU A 167 -22.14 -7.66 -23.88
N THR A 168 -23.08 -6.80 -23.49
CA THR A 168 -23.10 -5.36 -23.81
C THR A 168 -22.26 -4.48 -22.89
N ALA A 169 -21.76 -5.01 -21.77
CA ALA A 169 -21.04 -4.26 -20.74
C ALA A 169 -19.69 -3.69 -21.22
N SER A 170 -19.05 -4.38 -22.16
CA SER A 170 -17.79 -3.98 -22.78
C SER A 170 -17.98 -2.98 -23.93
N GLU A 171 -19.17 -2.90 -24.53
CA GLU A 171 -19.40 -2.12 -25.75
C GLU A 171 -19.86 -0.68 -25.49
N VAL A 172 -20.42 -0.39 -24.32
CA VAL A 172 -20.98 0.93 -23.99
C VAL A 172 -20.12 1.64 -22.94
N PRO A 173 -19.45 2.78 -23.26
CA PRO A 173 -18.57 3.49 -22.32
C PRO A 173 -19.21 3.82 -20.97
N TYR A 174 -20.48 4.24 -20.96
CA TYR A 174 -21.23 4.51 -19.73
C TYR A 174 -21.37 3.27 -18.82
N GLN A 175 -21.48 2.07 -19.39
CA GLN A 175 -21.58 0.84 -18.60
C GLN A 175 -20.24 0.47 -17.96
N GLN A 176 -19.12 0.71 -18.67
CA GLN A 176 -17.77 0.54 -18.13
C GLN A 176 -17.50 1.51 -16.97
N ASP A 177 -17.91 2.77 -17.10
CA ASP A 177 -17.78 3.79 -16.04
C ASP A 177 -18.58 3.39 -14.81
N ARG A 178 -19.81 2.90 -15.00
CA ARG A 178 -20.67 2.40 -13.92
C ARG A 178 -20.08 1.19 -13.21
N ILE A 179 -19.54 0.21 -13.96
CA ILE A 179 -18.86 -0.96 -13.38
C ILE A 179 -17.63 -0.53 -12.59
N THR A 180 -16.85 0.41 -13.12
CA THR A 180 -15.65 0.93 -12.46
C THR A 180 -15.99 1.68 -11.18
N ALA A 181 -17.04 2.51 -11.20
CA ALA A 181 -17.55 3.21 -10.03
C ALA A 181 -18.02 2.20 -8.96
N LYS A 182 -18.77 1.17 -9.36
CA LYS A 182 -19.27 0.16 -8.42
C LYS A 182 -18.15 -0.69 -7.82
N LYS A 183 -17.12 -1.05 -8.61
CA LYS A 183 -15.90 -1.71 -8.10
C LYS A 183 -15.18 -0.85 -7.06
N LYS A 184 -15.09 0.46 -7.28
CA LYS A 184 -14.46 1.39 -6.34
C LYS A 184 -15.26 1.50 -5.04
N GLU A 185 -16.58 1.63 -5.14
CA GLU A 185 -17.50 1.65 -4.00
C GLU A 185 -17.35 0.37 -3.15
N LEU A 186 -17.42 -0.80 -3.79
CA LEU A 186 -17.26 -2.08 -3.09
C LEU A 186 -15.89 -2.25 -2.46
N SER A 187 -14.82 -1.81 -3.13
CA SER A 187 -13.49 -1.82 -2.54
C SER A 187 -13.37 -0.92 -1.31
N ALA A 188 -14.10 0.20 -1.27
CA ALA A 188 -14.13 1.09 -0.11
C ALA A 188 -14.94 0.48 1.04
N THR A 189 -16.08 -0.14 0.75
CA THR A 189 -16.88 -0.89 1.74
C THR A 189 -16.07 -2.03 2.36
N ALA A 190 -15.39 -2.82 1.52
CA ALA A 190 -14.48 -3.87 1.97
C ALA A 190 -13.37 -3.32 2.90
N ALA A 191 -12.81 -2.15 2.56
CA ALA A 191 -11.80 -1.49 3.38
C ALA A 191 -12.28 -1.16 4.78
N GLY A 192 -13.49 -0.60 4.91
CA GLY A 192 -14.08 -0.34 6.21
C GLY A 192 -14.20 -1.60 7.07
N PHE A 193 -14.51 -2.75 6.47
CA PHE A 193 -14.63 -4.01 7.22
C PHE A 193 -13.29 -4.51 7.76
N TYR A 194 -12.27 -4.63 6.91
CA TYR A 194 -10.99 -5.16 7.38
C TYR A 194 -10.21 -4.15 8.24
N GLU A 195 -10.40 -2.83 8.05
CA GLU A 195 -9.81 -1.81 8.94
C GLU A 195 -10.39 -1.90 10.36
N SER A 196 -11.70 -2.14 10.48
CA SER A 196 -12.35 -2.33 11.78
C SER A 196 -11.82 -3.57 12.50
N VAL A 197 -11.65 -4.69 11.79
CA VAL A 197 -11.04 -5.91 12.35
C VAL A 197 -9.57 -5.69 12.70
N ALA A 198 -8.79 -5.02 11.85
CA ALA A 198 -7.40 -4.68 12.14
C ALA A 198 -7.25 -3.81 13.38
N ALA A 199 -8.19 -2.88 13.63
CA ALA A 199 -8.21 -2.09 14.85
C ALA A 199 -8.48 -2.93 16.12
N ILE A 200 -9.31 -3.99 16.02
CA ILE A 200 -9.52 -4.95 17.10
C ILE A 200 -8.25 -5.77 17.33
N GLU A 201 -7.59 -6.23 16.27
CA GLU A 201 -6.32 -6.97 16.34
C GLU A 201 -5.22 -6.13 17.01
N ASP A 202 -5.04 -4.87 16.60
CA ASP A 202 -4.03 -3.96 17.15
C ASP A 202 -4.24 -3.76 18.66
N GLN A 203 -5.49 -3.67 19.11
CA GLN A 203 -5.82 -3.55 20.52
C GLN A 203 -5.52 -4.84 21.29
N LEU A 204 -5.80 -6.01 20.71
CA LEU A 204 -5.39 -7.30 21.28
C LEU A 204 -3.87 -7.36 21.44
N ARG A 205 -3.11 -6.98 20.41
CA ARG A 205 -1.63 -6.98 20.44
C ARG A 205 -1.10 -6.06 21.55
N LYS A 206 -1.62 -4.84 21.65
CA LYS A 206 -1.24 -3.88 22.71
C LYS A 206 -1.56 -4.42 24.11
N GLU A 207 -2.70 -5.08 24.27
CA GLU A 207 -3.06 -5.71 25.54
C GLU A 207 -2.07 -6.83 25.90
N LEU A 208 -1.71 -7.69 24.93
CA LEU A 208 -0.71 -8.74 25.11
C LEU A 208 0.67 -8.19 25.46
N GLU A 209 1.09 -7.09 24.82
CA GLU A 209 2.33 -6.38 25.16
C GLU A 209 2.29 -5.78 26.56
N SER A 210 1.13 -5.30 27.03
CA SER A 210 0.97 -4.77 28.39
C SER A 210 0.98 -5.87 29.48
N ILE A 211 0.63 -7.11 29.09
CA ILE A 211 0.72 -8.28 29.97
C ILE A 211 2.19 -8.70 30.12
N ALA A 212 3.00 -8.51 29.08
CA ALA A 212 4.45 -8.62 29.19
C ALA A 212 4.97 -7.56 30.19
N SER A 213 5.90 -7.95 31.05
CA SER A 213 6.52 -6.98 31.96
C SER A 213 7.24 -5.89 31.16
N VAL A 214 7.34 -4.68 31.72
CA VAL A 214 8.04 -3.55 31.07
C VAL A 214 9.48 -3.94 30.69
N GLU A 215 10.11 -4.78 31.51
CA GLU A 215 11.44 -5.36 31.25
C GLU A 215 11.42 -6.36 30.09
N GLY A 216 10.40 -7.22 29.98
CA GLY A 216 10.24 -8.16 28.87
C GLY A 216 10.09 -7.47 27.52
N VAL A 217 9.29 -6.40 27.46
CA VAL A 217 9.13 -5.58 26.24
C VAL A 217 10.41 -4.82 25.92
N SER A 218 11.09 -4.27 26.93
CA SER A 218 12.35 -3.53 26.73
C SER A 218 13.50 -4.43 26.23
N GLN A 219 13.52 -5.71 26.64
CA GLN A 219 14.58 -6.65 26.26
C GLN A 219 14.31 -7.33 24.91
N ARG A 220 13.06 -7.67 24.59
CA ARG A 220 12.71 -8.45 23.40
C ARG A 220 12.06 -7.63 22.29
N GLY A 221 11.76 -6.36 22.55
CA GLY A 221 11.08 -5.49 21.62
C GLY A 221 9.57 -5.79 21.52
N PRO A 222 8.84 -5.00 20.71
CA PRO A 222 7.40 -5.18 20.49
C PRO A 222 7.09 -6.52 19.83
N LEU A 223 5.83 -6.94 19.91
CA LEU A 223 5.38 -8.17 19.27
C LEU A 223 5.55 -8.05 17.75
N PRO A 224 6.16 -9.03 17.06
CA PRO A 224 6.29 -9.00 15.62
C PRO A 224 4.91 -8.87 14.94
N GLN A 225 4.74 -7.88 14.07
CA GLN A 225 3.53 -7.73 13.28
C GLN A 225 3.58 -8.70 12.09
N SER A 226 2.46 -9.38 11.82
CA SER A 226 2.32 -10.28 10.66
C SER A 226 2.32 -9.53 9.31
N THR A 227 2.16 -8.21 9.34
CA THR A 227 2.11 -7.26 8.21
C THR A 227 3.47 -6.67 7.82
N ASP A 228 4.58 -7.34 8.19
CA ASP A 228 5.93 -6.80 8.04
C ASP A 228 6.31 -6.48 6.58
N THR A 229 5.65 -7.11 5.59
CA THR A 229 5.90 -6.82 4.16
C THR A 229 5.45 -5.42 3.74
N LEU A 230 4.23 -5.02 4.12
CA LEU A 230 3.71 -3.69 3.83
C LEU A 230 4.51 -2.63 4.58
N ALA A 231 4.78 -2.86 5.87
CA ALA A 231 5.54 -1.92 6.70
C ALA A 231 6.99 -1.77 6.22
N ALA A 232 7.64 -2.86 5.79
CA ALA A 232 8.96 -2.82 5.18
C ALA A 232 8.94 -2.06 3.84
N PHE A 233 7.90 -2.25 3.02
CA PHE A 233 7.72 -1.53 1.77
C PHE A 233 7.48 -0.03 2.00
N ASP A 234 6.63 0.34 2.96
CA ASP A 234 6.40 1.73 3.36
C ASP A 234 7.68 2.38 3.84
N ARG A 235 8.46 1.68 4.69
CA ARG A 235 9.78 2.14 5.14
C ARG A 235 10.77 2.31 3.99
N PHE A 236 10.80 1.35 3.05
CA PHE A 236 11.62 1.44 1.84
C PHE A 236 11.24 2.68 1.01
N LEU A 237 9.95 2.92 0.78
CA LEU A 237 9.47 4.10 0.07
C LEU A 237 9.91 5.39 0.78
N MET A 238 9.70 5.49 2.09
CA MET A 238 10.07 6.65 2.89
C MET A 238 11.56 6.99 2.78
N ILE A 239 12.42 6.02 3.05
CA ILE A 239 13.88 6.19 3.03
C ILE A 239 14.35 6.54 1.62
N THR A 240 13.85 5.82 0.61
CA THR A 240 14.27 6.02 -0.79
C THR A 240 13.90 7.41 -1.29
N HIS A 241 12.68 7.90 -1.02
CA HIS A 241 12.26 9.25 -1.41
C HIS A 241 13.07 10.34 -0.72
N PHE A 242 13.29 10.17 0.59
CA PHE A 242 14.08 11.12 1.38
C PHE A 242 15.52 11.24 0.86
N LEU A 243 16.18 10.09 0.61
CA LEU A 243 17.55 10.06 0.10
C LEU A 243 17.65 10.59 -1.32
N ILE A 244 16.76 10.16 -2.24
CA ILE A 244 16.73 10.67 -3.62
C ILE A 244 16.54 12.18 -3.63
N GLY A 245 15.60 12.69 -2.84
CA GLY A 245 15.33 14.12 -2.73
C GLY A 245 16.52 14.90 -2.19
N GLY A 246 17.14 14.42 -1.10
CA GLY A 246 18.33 15.04 -0.52
C GLY A 246 19.51 15.08 -1.49
N CYS A 247 19.79 13.95 -2.17
CA CYS A 247 20.82 13.85 -3.21
C CYS A 247 20.56 14.84 -4.36
N LEU A 248 19.31 14.98 -4.81
CA LEU A 248 18.95 15.91 -5.86
C LEU A 248 19.05 17.37 -5.43
N ILE A 249 18.70 17.74 -4.19
CA ILE A 249 18.84 19.12 -3.69
C ILE A 249 20.31 19.51 -3.58
N ILE A 250 21.10 18.68 -2.89
CA ILE A 250 22.52 18.95 -2.60
C ILE A 250 23.39 18.78 -3.87
N GLY A 251 22.92 17.96 -4.82
CA GLY A 251 23.64 17.68 -6.07
C GLY A 251 24.74 16.68 -5.85
N PHE A 252 24.45 15.64 -5.06
CA PHE A 252 25.31 14.50 -4.80
C PHE A 252 24.78 13.28 -5.57
N LEU A 253 25.64 12.67 -6.38
CA LEU A 253 25.29 11.58 -7.31
C LEU A 253 24.05 11.91 -8.15
N SER A 254 23.94 13.14 -8.65
CA SER A 254 22.69 13.72 -9.16
C SER A 254 22.11 12.94 -10.33
N ARG A 255 22.96 12.34 -11.17
CA ARG A 255 22.54 11.49 -12.30
C ARG A 255 21.90 10.19 -11.83
N PHE A 256 22.51 9.53 -10.84
CA PHE A 256 21.94 8.32 -10.26
C PHE A 256 20.65 8.63 -9.52
N ALA A 257 20.62 9.71 -8.73
CA ALA A 257 19.42 10.14 -8.04
C ALA A 257 18.28 10.47 -9.02
N ALA A 258 18.56 11.16 -10.13
CA ALA A 258 17.58 11.46 -11.17
C ALA A 258 17.09 10.19 -11.89
N LEU A 259 17.98 9.24 -12.20
CA LEU A 259 17.59 7.96 -12.79
C LEU A 259 16.72 7.13 -11.85
N SER A 260 17.08 7.03 -10.57
CA SER A 260 16.28 6.33 -9.57
C SER A 260 14.91 6.99 -9.38
N ALA A 261 14.84 8.32 -9.32
CA ALA A 261 13.59 9.07 -9.28
C ALA A 261 12.72 8.79 -10.52
N GLY A 262 13.32 8.82 -11.71
CA GLY A 262 12.64 8.51 -12.98
C GLY A 262 12.12 7.08 -13.01
N LEU A 263 12.94 6.10 -12.62
CA LEU A 263 12.53 4.69 -12.56
C LEU A 263 11.37 4.49 -11.58
N PHE A 264 11.44 5.13 -10.40
CA PHE A 264 10.34 5.10 -9.45
C PHE A 264 9.04 5.67 -10.06
N LEU A 265 9.09 6.86 -10.65
CA LEU A 265 7.92 7.48 -11.30
C LEU A 265 7.37 6.63 -12.44
N MET A 266 8.23 5.95 -13.19
CA MET A 266 7.81 5.01 -14.22
C MET A 266 7.00 3.86 -13.63
N THR A 267 7.38 3.31 -12.48
CA THR A 267 6.57 2.27 -11.82
C THR A 267 5.23 2.82 -11.32
N VAL A 268 5.20 4.05 -10.79
CA VAL A 268 3.96 4.74 -10.38
C VAL A 268 3.03 4.96 -11.57
N ILE A 269 3.56 5.40 -12.71
CA ILE A 269 2.78 5.57 -13.95
C ILE A 269 2.28 4.20 -14.44
N ALA A 270 3.12 3.18 -14.39
CA ALA A 270 2.76 1.83 -14.83
C ALA A 270 1.75 1.12 -13.89
N SER A 271 1.59 1.57 -12.64
CA SER A 271 0.56 1.02 -11.73
C SER A 271 -0.85 1.50 -12.09
N GLN A 272 -0.97 2.64 -12.76
CA GLN A 272 -2.23 3.27 -13.16
C GLN A 272 -2.00 4.09 -14.46
N PRO A 273 -1.75 3.46 -15.62
CA PRO A 273 -1.43 4.21 -16.83
C PRO A 273 -2.60 5.07 -17.33
N PRO A 274 -2.33 6.19 -18.02
CA PRO A 274 -3.34 7.20 -18.36
C PRO A 274 -4.43 6.71 -19.34
N TRP A 275 -4.22 5.57 -20.01
CA TRP A 275 -5.19 4.95 -20.91
C TRP A 275 -6.16 3.98 -20.20
N ILE A 276 -6.07 3.79 -18.88
CA ILE A 276 -7.00 2.94 -18.11
C ILE A 276 -8.08 3.80 -17.44
N ALA A 277 -9.34 3.37 -17.57
CA ALA A 277 -10.50 4.04 -16.98
C ALA A 277 -10.45 4.10 -15.44
N GLY A 278 -10.90 5.23 -14.86
CA GLY A 278 -10.93 5.46 -13.41
C GLY A 278 -9.57 5.80 -12.78
N TYR A 279 -8.76 6.58 -13.51
CA TYR A 279 -7.43 7.06 -13.14
C TYR A 279 -7.49 8.27 -12.19
N SER A 280 -6.64 8.25 -11.15
CA SER A 280 -6.31 9.45 -10.35
C SER A 280 -5.22 10.25 -11.07
N THR A 281 -5.23 11.58 -11.00
CA THR A 281 -4.34 12.49 -11.77
C THR A 281 -2.84 12.18 -11.61
N ILE A 282 -2.25 11.35 -12.47
CA ILE A 282 -0.78 11.15 -12.62
C ILE A 282 -0.10 12.12 -13.61
N GLY A 283 -0.84 13.15 -14.06
CA GLY A 283 -0.33 14.12 -15.04
C GLY A 283 0.97 14.79 -14.60
N TYR A 284 1.12 15.11 -13.31
CA TYR A 284 2.33 15.74 -12.80
C TYR A 284 3.50 14.73 -12.69
N GLN A 285 3.24 13.45 -12.45
CA GLN A 285 4.23 12.38 -12.40
C GLN A 285 4.89 12.17 -13.75
N LEU A 286 4.14 12.30 -14.85
CA LEU A 286 4.69 12.25 -16.20
C LEU A 286 5.65 13.42 -16.48
N VAL A 287 5.26 14.63 -16.09
CA VAL A 287 6.12 15.83 -16.23
C VAL A 287 7.39 15.67 -15.40
N MET A 288 7.28 15.21 -14.15
CA MET A 288 8.44 14.93 -13.31
C MET A 288 9.32 13.82 -13.88
N PHE A 289 8.74 12.77 -14.46
CA PHE A 289 9.48 11.67 -15.09
C PHE A 289 10.35 12.19 -16.24
N ILE A 290 9.77 12.99 -17.14
CA ILE A 290 10.52 13.63 -18.24
C ILE A 290 11.61 14.56 -17.69
N GLY A 291 11.31 15.32 -16.63
CA GLY A 291 12.29 16.14 -15.93
C GLY A 291 13.46 15.33 -15.36
N CYS A 292 13.19 14.17 -14.75
CA CYS A 292 14.21 13.24 -14.26
C CYS A 292 15.09 12.70 -15.38
N LEU A 293 14.51 12.33 -16.53
CA LEU A 293 15.28 11.89 -17.70
C LEU A 293 16.20 13.00 -18.22
N LEU A 294 15.70 14.24 -18.30
CA LEU A 294 16.51 15.40 -18.68
C LEU A 294 17.66 15.63 -17.69
N LEU A 295 17.42 15.49 -16.38
CA LEU A 295 18.45 15.63 -15.34
C LEU A 295 19.46 14.49 -15.33
N ALA A 296 19.06 13.28 -15.74
CA ALA A 296 19.96 12.13 -15.86
C ALA A 296 21.02 12.33 -16.97
N VAL A 297 20.63 12.98 -18.07
CA VAL A 297 21.52 13.23 -19.22
C VAL A 297 22.27 14.57 -19.13
N THR A 298 21.87 15.48 -18.25
CA THR A 298 22.52 16.78 -18.07
C THR A 298 23.46 16.78 -16.85
N PRO A 299 24.61 17.49 -16.89
CA PRO A 299 25.55 17.54 -15.76
C PRO A 299 25.13 18.57 -14.69
N SER A 300 23.84 18.61 -14.32
CA SER A 300 23.28 19.62 -13.41
C SER A 300 23.93 19.66 -12.03
N GLY A 301 24.34 18.50 -11.48
CA GLY A 301 25.07 18.41 -10.21
C GLY A 301 26.46 19.05 -10.24
N ARG A 302 27.10 19.16 -11.42
CA ARG A 302 28.44 19.78 -11.55
C ARG A 302 28.41 21.29 -11.66
N TRP A 303 27.27 21.88 -12.04
CA TRP A 303 27.17 23.33 -12.15
C TRP A 303 26.96 23.99 -10.80
N CYS A 304 26.15 23.38 -9.93
CA CYS A 304 25.81 23.91 -8.61
C CYS A 304 25.47 22.76 -7.65
N GLY A 305 26.45 21.92 -7.32
CA GLY A 305 26.26 20.77 -6.44
C GLY A 305 27.59 20.13 -6.00
N ILE A 306 27.52 19.19 -5.06
CA ILE A 306 28.70 18.49 -4.52
C ILE A 306 29.41 17.67 -5.60
N ASP A 307 28.69 17.22 -6.64
CA ASP A 307 29.25 16.50 -7.78
C ASP A 307 30.33 17.28 -8.54
N TYR A 308 30.46 18.60 -8.31
CA TYR A 308 31.59 19.39 -8.80
C TYR A 308 32.94 18.87 -8.28
N PHE A 309 32.99 18.39 -7.03
CA PHE A 309 34.21 17.90 -6.39
C PHE A 309 34.53 16.43 -6.68
N LEU A 310 33.59 15.69 -7.28
CA LEU A 310 33.78 14.28 -7.57
C LEU A 310 34.61 14.07 -8.85
N PRO A 311 35.58 13.13 -8.83
CA PRO A 311 36.38 12.83 -10.01
C PRO A 311 35.51 12.35 -11.17
N THR A 312 35.87 12.75 -12.38
CA THR A 312 35.20 12.33 -13.61
C THR A 312 35.32 10.82 -13.81
N MET A 313 34.24 10.07 -13.58
CA MET A 313 34.14 8.71 -14.12
C MET A 313 34.22 8.80 -15.66
N LYS A 314 35.17 8.07 -16.25
CA LYS A 314 35.56 8.16 -17.68
C LYS A 314 34.46 7.81 -18.69
N CYS A 315 33.28 7.35 -18.27
CA CYS A 315 32.23 6.86 -19.17
C CYS A 315 31.47 7.95 -19.98
N CYS A 316 31.62 9.24 -19.67
CA CYS A 316 30.90 10.29 -20.40
C CYS A 316 31.76 11.56 -20.58
N GLN A 317 32.91 11.45 -21.24
CA GLN A 317 33.54 12.64 -21.81
C GLN A 317 32.84 12.96 -23.13
N PRO A 318 32.20 14.13 -23.29
CA PRO A 318 31.82 14.59 -24.62
C PRO A 318 33.11 14.76 -25.41
N LYS A 319 33.29 13.98 -26.48
CA LYS A 319 34.32 14.25 -27.47
C LYS A 319 34.00 15.62 -28.07
N VAL A 320 34.82 16.60 -27.74
CA VAL A 320 34.81 17.90 -28.42
C VAL A 320 35.28 17.61 -29.85
N PRO A 321 34.49 17.91 -30.90
CA PRO A 321 35.05 17.96 -32.25
C PRO A 321 35.97 19.17 -32.30
N CYS A 322 37.23 18.93 -32.69
CA CYS A 322 38.17 19.98 -33.08
C CYS A 322 37.63 20.77 -34.28
#